data_AF-A0A429ALC8-F1
#
_entry.id   AF-A0A429ALC8-F1
#
_cell.length_a   1.000
_cell.length_b   1.000
_cell.length_c   1.000
_cell.angle_alpha   90.00
_cell.angle_beta   90.00
_cell.angle_gamma   90.00
#
_symmetry.space_group_name_H-M   'P 1'
#
loop_
_entity.id
_entity.type
_entity.pdbx_description
1 polymer ?
#
loop_
_entity_poly.entity_id
_entity_poly.type
_entity_poly.pdbx_seq_one_letter_code
_entity_poly.pdbx_strand_id
1 'polypeptide(L)'
;MPPAEGTVRDLIQAALSDTDPDGPLRWHVICLLRQRADLESFIEARRLCAADNVAERLLGVDIMGMLRPFVDRTLPVLRYLAASEDDAMVLYSILIAFGHLADPRSLPSVIDLACHDDARVRYGAAYALQHVLGEPPDRAGLEMLRTLAADADADVANWASLGVSLRAAE
;
A
#
# COMPACT_ATOMS: atom_id res chain seq x y z
N MET A 1 -23.62 -2.88 -9.29
CA MET A 1 -22.28 -2.26 -9.27
C MET A 1 -22.36 -0.92 -9.99
N PRO A 2 -21.72 0.14 -9.50
CA PRO A 2 -21.79 1.46 -10.11
C PRO A 2 -21.17 1.44 -11.52
N PRO A 3 -21.74 2.20 -12.48
CA PRO A 3 -21.20 2.30 -13.83
C PRO A 3 -19.91 3.12 -13.85
N ALA A 4 -19.07 2.88 -14.85
CA ALA A 4 -17.79 3.58 -15.04
C ALA A 4 -17.92 5.09 -15.33
N GLU A 5 -19.14 5.60 -15.55
CA GLU A 5 -19.43 6.96 -16.00
C GLU A 5 -19.77 7.93 -14.85
N GLY A 6 -19.88 7.46 -13.60
CA GLY A 6 -20.16 8.33 -12.44
C GLY A 6 -19.00 9.30 -12.13
N THR A 7 -19.23 10.38 -11.40
CA THR A 7 -18.12 11.27 -11.00
C THR A 7 -17.15 10.54 -10.05
N VAL A 8 -15.90 10.98 -9.94
CA VAL A 8 -14.94 10.37 -8.99
C VAL A 8 -15.50 10.39 -7.58
N ARG A 9 -16.21 11.47 -7.21
CA ARG A 9 -16.87 11.59 -5.91
C ARG A 9 -17.98 10.57 -5.70
N ASP A 10 -18.83 10.33 -6.70
CA ASP A 10 -19.92 9.34 -6.58
C ASP A 10 -19.35 7.93 -6.40
N LEU A 11 -18.28 7.61 -7.13
CA LEU A 11 -17.57 6.33 -7.00
C LEU A 11 -16.99 6.16 -5.60
N ILE A 12 -16.31 7.19 -5.07
CA ILE A 12 -15.77 7.19 -3.70
C ILE A 12 -16.87 7.02 -2.66
N GLN A 13 -17.99 7.74 -2.78
CA GLN A 13 -19.12 7.60 -1.87
C GLN A 13 -19.71 6.19 -1.91
N ALA A 14 -19.79 5.58 -3.09
CA ALA A 14 -20.22 4.19 -3.22
C ALA A 14 -19.24 3.23 -2.52
N ALA A 15 -17.92 3.42 -2.68
CA ALA A 15 -16.92 2.60 -1.99
C ALA A 15 -16.98 2.75 -0.47
N LEU A 16 -17.19 3.97 0.05
CA LEU A 16 -17.30 4.23 1.49
C LEU A 16 -18.61 3.69 2.10
N SER A 17 -19.63 3.42 1.28
CA SER A 17 -20.87 2.79 1.75
C SER A 17 -20.74 1.28 1.98
N ASP A 18 -19.69 0.67 1.42
CA ASP A 18 -19.35 -0.72 1.69
C ASP A 18 -18.59 -0.81 3.02
N THR A 19 -19.19 -1.47 4.01
CA THR A 19 -18.59 -1.60 5.35
C THR A 19 -17.45 -2.61 5.38
N ASP A 20 -17.34 -3.45 4.35
CA ASP A 20 -16.24 -4.40 4.19
C ASP A 20 -15.10 -3.75 3.39
N PRO A 21 -13.92 -3.51 4.00
CA PRO A 21 -12.75 -2.98 3.28
C PRO A 21 -12.30 -3.86 2.10
N ASP A 22 -12.57 -5.17 2.17
CA ASP A 22 -12.26 -6.14 1.10
C ASP A 22 -13.50 -6.45 0.25
N GLY A 23 -14.58 -5.68 0.43
CA GLY A 23 -15.85 -5.86 -0.22
C GLY A 23 -15.79 -5.70 -1.74
N PRO A 24 -16.60 -6.45 -2.51
CA PRO A 24 -16.54 -6.45 -3.96
C PRO A 24 -16.92 -5.10 -4.59
N LEU A 25 -17.74 -4.29 -3.92
CA LEU A 25 -18.11 -2.96 -4.41
C LEU A 25 -16.92 -2.01 -4.28
N ARG A 26 -16.26 -2.00 -3.12
CA ARG A 26 -15.05 -1.19 -2.90
C ARG A 26 -13.95 -1.55 -3.88
N TRP A 27 -13.66 -2.84 -4.05
CA TRP A 27 -12.65 -3.29 -5.01
C TRP A 27 -12.98 -2.88 -6.46
N HIS A 28 -14.25 -2.99 -6.86
CA HIS A 28 -14.69 -2.54 -8.18
C HIS A 28 -14.48 -1.05 -8.39
N VAL A 29 -14.80 -0.22 -7.40
CA VAL A 29 -14.55 1.23 -7.48
C VAL A 29 -13.06 1.53 -7.63
N ILE A 30 -12.20 0.90 -6.83
CA ILE A 30 -10.74 1.08 -6.94
C ILE A 30 -10.27 0.69 -8.35
N CYS A 31 -10.80 -0.38 -8.93
CA CYS A 31 -10.51 -0.79 -10.30
C CYS A 31 -10.95 0.25 -11.34
N LEU A 32 -12.14 0.86 -11.18
CA LEU A 32 -12.61 1.93 -12.05
C LEU A 32 -11.72 3.17 -11.99
N LEU A 33 -11.35 3.61 -10.78
CA LEU A 33 -10.48 4.78 -10.58
C LEU A 33 -9.07 4.53 -11.10
N ARG A 34 -8.54 3.31 -10.94
CA ARG A 34 -7.29 2.86 -11.57
C ARG A 34 -7.36 2.94 -13.09
N GLN A 35 -8.45 2.51 -13.71
CA GLN A 35 -8.60 2.55 -15.17
C GLN A 35 -8.67 3.99 -15.69
N ARG A 36 -9.32 4.89 -14.95
CA ARG A 36 -9.34 6.32 -15.27
C ARG A 36 -7.96 6.94 -15.19
N ALA A 37 -7.23 6.66 -14.11
CA ALA A 37 -5.90 7.19 -13.83
C ALA A 37 -5.77 8.68 -14.19
N ASP A 38 -6.69 9.50 -13.68
CA ASP A 38 -6.77 10.93 -13.94
C ASP A 38 -6.40 11.78 -12.72
N LEU A 39 -6.25 13.09 -12.95
CA LEU A 39 -5.88 14.03 -11.90
C LEU A 39 -6.97 14.16 -10.82
N GLU A 40 -8.25 14.02 -11.19
CA GLU A 40 -9.36 14.09 -10.25
C GLU A 40 -9.30 12.94 -9.24
N SER A 41 -9.06 11.70 -9.74
CA SER A 41 -8.86 10.51 -8.91
C SER A 41 -7.70 10.70 -7.92
N PHE A 42 -6.59 11.27 -8.37
CA PHE A 42 -5.46 11.60 -7.48
C PHE A 42 -5.84 12.64 -6.42
N ILE A 43 -6.51 13.73 -6.80
CA ILE A 43 -6.89 14.81 -5.88
C ILE A 43 -7.83 14.30 -4.79
N GLU A 44 -8.85 13.53 -5.15
CA GLU A 44 -9.80 12.99 -4.19
C GLU A 44 -9.16 11.91 -3.31
N ALA A 45 -8.31 11.02 -3.87
CA ALA A 45 -7.55 10.07 -3.06
C ALA A 45 -6.65 10.78 -2.03
N ARG A 46 -5.99 11.87 -2.43
CA ARG A 46 -5.18 12.70 -1.51
C ARG A 46 -6.02 13.35 -0.41
N ARG A 47 -7.24 13.80 -0.73
CA ARG A 47 -8.17 14.32 0.28
C ARG A 47 -8.54 13.25 1.30
N LEU A 48 -8.83 12.03 0.83
CA LEU A 48 -9.15 10.89 1.69
C LEU A 48 -8.00 10.50 2.62
N CYS A 49 -6.75 10.51 2.16
CA CYS A 49 -5.57 10.25 3.02
C CYS A 49 -5.40 11.26 4.15
N ALA A 50 -6.01 12.44 4.06
CA ALA A 50 -5.96 13.49 5.08
C ALA A 50 -7.25 13.56 5.92
N ALA A 51 -8.17 12.60 5.78
CA ALA A 51 -9.41 12.56 6.53
C ALA A 51 -9.18 12.07 7.97
N ASP A 52 -10.03 12.51 8.90
CA ASP A 52 -9.94 12.10 10.31
C ASP A 52 -10.34 10.63 10.54
N ASN A 53 -11.15 10.06 9.63
CA ASN A 53 -11.65 8.71 9.79
C ASN A 53 -10.78 7.67 9.08
N VAL A 54 -10.64 6.50 9.71
CA VAL A 54 -9.80 5.39 9.24
C VAL A 54 -10.30 4.85 7.89
N ALA A 55 -11.61 4.75 7.68
CA ALA A 55 -12.18 4.17 6.45
C ALA A 55 -11.83 4.99 5.20
N GLU A 56 -11.88 6.33 5.29
CA GLU A 56 -11.45 7.24 4.24
C GLU A 56 -9.95 7.14 4.01
N ARG A 57 -9.13 7.18 5.08
CA ARG A 57 -7.68 7.04 4.93
C ARG A 57 -7.29 5.73 4.22
N LEU A 58 -7.87 4.61 4.62
CA LEU A 58 -7.70 3.32 3.96
C LEU A 58 -8.05 3.40 2.48
N LEU A 59 -9.23 3.93 2.14
CA LEU A 59 -9.66 4.01 0.74
C LEU A 59 -8.74 4.94 -0.08
N GLY A 60 -8.31 6.05 0.49
CA GLY A 60 -7.36 6.97 -0.14
C GLY A 60 -6.04 6.28 -0.48
N VAL A 61 -5.50 5.52 0.45
CA VAL A 61 -4.26 4.75 0.28
C VAL A 61 -4.43 3.65 -0.78
N ASP A 62 -5.51 2.88 -0.73
CA ASP A 62 -5.79 1.81 -1.69
C ASP A 62 -5.89 2.37 -3.12
N ILE A 63 -6.59 3.51 -3.30
CA ILE A 63 -6.68 4.19 -4.59
C ILE A 63 -5.28 4.65 -5.03
N MET A 64 -4.52 5.30 -4.14
CA MET A 64 -3.18 5.80 -4.42
C MET A 64 -2.23 4.71 -4.92
N GLY A 65 -2.22 3.54 -4.27
CA GLY A 65 -1.38 2.40 -4.65
C GLY A 65 -1.60 1.92 -6.09
N MET A 66 -2.77 2.21 -6.67
CA MET A 66 -3.13 1.80 -8.02
C MET A 66 -2.87 2.88 -9.09
N LEU A 67 -2.59 4.13 -8.70
CA LEU A 67 -2.38 5.26 -9.61
C LEU A 67 -0.93 5.39 -10.10
N ARG A 68 -0.44 4.37 -10.83
CA ARG A 68 0.96 4.34 -11.35
C ARG A 68 1.40 5.60 -12.13
N PRO A 69 0.57 6.21 -13.00
CA PRO A 69 0.96 7.45 -13.69
C PRO A 69 1.23 8.65 -12.77
N PHE A 70 0.81 8.58 -11.50
CA PHE A 70 0.99 9.62 -10.50
C PHE A 70 2.01 9.25 -9.43
N VAL A 71 2.87 8.23 -9.63
CA VAL A 71 3.82 7.75 -8.62
C VAL A 71 4.63 8.88 -7.97
N ASP A 72 5.12 9.86 -8.74
CA ASP A 72 5.89 11.01 -8.23
C ASP A 72 5.08 11.92 -7.29
N ARG A 73 3.76 11.96 -7.45
CA ARG A 73 2.85 12.75 -6.60
C ARG A 73 2.28 11.93 -5.45
N THR A 74 2.03 10.64 -5.67
CA THR A 74 1.50 9.70 -4.67
C THR A 74 2.53 9.40 -3.61
N LEU A 75 3.78 9.15 -4.02
CA LEU A 75 4.80 8.64 -3.11
C LEU A 75 5.12 9.57 -1.93
N PRO A 76 5.28 10.91 -2.11
CA PRO A 76 5.46 11.81 -0.97
C PRO A 76 4.29 11.79 0.01
N VAL A 77 3.06 11.60 -0.46
CA VAL A 77 1.87 11.53 0.40
C VAL A 77 1.87 10.24 1.22
N LEU A 78 2.10 9.10 0.56
CA LEU A 78 2.16 7.80 1.26
C LEU A 78 3.31 7.74 2.27
N ARG A 79 4.49 8.31 1.96
CA ARG A 79 5.60 8.38 2.92
C ARG A 79 5.30 9.29 4.11
N TYR A 80 4.63 10.41 3.88
CA TYR A 80 4.19 11.28 4.99
C TYR A 80 3.20 10.55 5.90
N LEU A 81 2.21 9.88 5.31
CA LEU A 81 1.23 9.12 6.07
C LEU A 81 1.89 7.95 6.82
N ALA A 82 2.79 7.20 6.18
CA ALA A 82 3.56 6.13 6.83
C ALA A 82 4.29 6.56 8.10
N ALA A 83 4.77 7.81 8.13
CA ALA A 83 5.53 8.37 9.26
C ALA A 83 4.66 9.00 10.36
N SER A 84 3.36 9.18 10.12
CA SER A 84 2.45 9.89 11.03
C SER A 84 1.18 9.11 11.40
N GLU A 85 1.01 7.91 10.82
CA GLU A 85 -0.12 7.04 11.06
C GLU A 85 0.14 6.06 12.20
N ASP A 86 -0.87 5.86 13.03
CA ASP A 86 -0.85 4.91 14.16
C ASP A 86 -1.75 3.69 13.91
N ASP A 87 -2.73 3.80 13.00
CA ASP A 87 -3.66 2.70 12.71
C ASP A 87 -2.96 1.60 11.90
N ALA A 88 -2.83 0.42 12.51
CA ALA A 88 -2.14 -0.73 11.92
C ALA A 88 -2.73 -1.19 10.58
N MET A 89 -4.05 -1.03 10.36
CA MET A 89 -4.66 -1.40 9.08
C MET A 89 -4.31 -0.38 7.99
N VAL A 90 -4.25 0.90 8.34
CA VAL A 90 -3.80 1.96 7.40
C VAL A 90 -2.33 1.75 7.06
N LEU A 91 -1.46 1.50 8.05
CA LEU A 91 -0.05 1.19 7.83
C LEU A 91 0.13 -0.04 6.93
N TYR A 92 -0.63 -1.11 7.17
CA TYR A 92 -0.66 -2.28 6.29
C TYR A 92 -1.03 -1.89 4.85
N SER A 93 -2.13 -1.17 4.64
CA SER A 93 -2.56 -0.70 3.30
C SER A 93 -1.50 0.18 2.63
N ILE A 94 -0.79 1.03 3.38
CA ILE A 94 0.31 1.86 2.85
C ILE A 94 1.45 0.99 2.33
N LEU A 95 1.81 -0.07 3.06
CA LEU A 95 2.85 -1.01 2.65
C LEU A 95 2.44 -1.79 1.41
N ILE A 96 1.19 -2.24 1.33
CA ILE A 96 0.64 -2.85 0.10
C ILE A 96 0.72 -1.86 -1.07
N ALA A 97 0.35 -0.60 -0.86
CA ALA A 97 0.44 0.45 -1.87
C ALA A 97 1.89 0.68 -2.34
N PHE A 98 2.88 0.70 -1.44
CA PHE A 98 4.29 0.77 -1.82
C PHE A 98 4.72 -0.41 -2.69
N GLY A 99 4.32 -1.64 -2.33
CA GLY A 99 4.60 -2.82 -3.14
C GLY A 99 3.97 -2.74 -4.53
N HIS A 100 2.74 -2.28 -4.64
CA HIS A 100 2.07 -2.08 -5.93
C HIS A 100 2.72 -1.00 -6.81
N LEU A 101 3.22 0.08 -6.21
CA LEU A 101 3.94 1.13 -6.92
C LEU A 101 5.35 0.68 -7.34
N ALA A 102 5.96 -0.24 -6.59
CA ALA A 102 7.29 -0.82 -6.85
C ALA A 102 8.37 0.24 -7.09
N ASP A 103 8.30 1.35 -6.34
CA ASP A 103 9.24 2.46 -6.44
C ASP A 103 10.27 2.37 -5.29
N PRO A 104 11.58 2.20 -5.59
CA PRO A 104 12.61 2.06 -4.55
C PRO A 104 12.73 3.25 -3.59
N ARG A 105 12.22 4.43 -3.98
CA ARG A 105 12.17 5.61 -3.08
C ARG A 105 11.22 5.43 -1.88
N SER A 106 10.45 4.33 -1.83
CA SER A 106 9.63 3.92 -0.68
C SER A 106 10.40 3.08 0.35
N LEU A 107 11.55 2.50 -0.03
CA LEU A 107 12.28 1.54 0.79
C LEU A 107 12.56 2.00 2.23
N PRO A 108 12.97 3.27 2.50
CA PRO A 108 13.18 3.73 3.87
C PRO A 108 11.93 3.60 4.74
N SER A 109 10.77 4.02 4.23
CA SER A 109 9.49 3.90 4.96
C SER A 109 9.08 2.44 5.20
N VAL A 110 9.40 1.55 4.26
CA VAL A 110 9.14 0.12 4.43
C VAL A 110 10.04 -0.48 5.52
N ILE A 111 11.32 -0.13 5.55
CA ILE A 111 12.26 -0.60 6.57
C ILE A 111 11.85 -0.10 7.95
N ASP A 112 11.44 1.17 8.08
CA ASP A 112 11.02 1.76 9.35
C ASP A 112 9.82 1.00 9.97
N LEU A 113 8.90 0.51 9.13
CA LEU A 113 7.71 -0.22 9.56
C LEU A 113 7.93 -1.74 9.70
N ALA A 114 9.07 -2.28 9.25
CA ALA A 114 9.33 -3.72 9.26
C ALA A 114 9.48 -4.31 10.69
N CYS A 115 9.78 -3.47 11.68
CA CYS A 115 9.90 -3.88 13.09
C CYS A 115 8.66 -3.55 13.93
N HIS A 116 7.53 -3.22 13.31
CA HIS A 116 6.31 -2.82 14.02
C HIS A 116 5.75 -3.95 14.90
N ASP A 117 5.15 -3.60 16.05
CA ASP A 117 4.63 -4.60 17.02
C ASP A 117 3.48 -5.44 16.44
N ASP A 118 2.65 -4.84 15.58
CA ASP A 118 1.56 -5.51 14.89
C ASP A 118 2.06 -6.35 13.70
N ALA A 119 1.76 -7.65 13.73
CA ALA A 119 2.17 -8.60 12.68
C ALA A 119 1.61 -8.26 11.29
N ARG A 120 0.45 -7.60 11.19
CA ARG A 120 -0.13 -7.18 9.91
C ARG A 120 0.76 -6.14 9.23
N VAL A 121 1.29 -5.20 10.00
CA VAL A 121 2.23 -4.19 9.47
C VAL A 121 3.52 -4.87 9.02
N ARG A 122 4.07 -5.80 9.81
CA ARG A 122 5.27 -6.56 9.41
C ARG A 122 5.05 -7.42 8.17
N TYR A 123 3.86 -8.02 8.02
CA TYR A 123 3.45 -8.72 6.81
C TYR A 123 3.46 -7.77 5.61
N GLY A 124 2.85 -6.59 5.75
CA GLY A 124 2.86 -5.57 4.71
C GLY A 124 4.28 -5.19 4.31
N ALA A 125 5.20 -5.08 5.28
CA ALA A 125 6.60 -4.78 5.04
C ALA A 125 7.31 -5.92 4.30
N ALA A 126 7.08 -7.18 4.69
CA ALA A 126 7.58 -8.35 3.97
C ALA A 126 7.12 -8.36 2.51
N TYR A 127 5.84 -8.07 2.28
CA TYR A 127 5.28 -7.92 0.93
C TYR A 127 5.95 -6.79 0.16
N ALA A 128 6.04 -5.59 0.74
CA ALA A 128 6.55 -4.41 0.05
C ALA A 128 8.04 -4.53 -0.28
N LEU A 129 8.85 -5.03 0.66
CA LEU A 129 10.31 -5.15 0.52
C LEU A 129 10.69 -5.81 -0.78
N GLN A 130 10.09 -6.96 -1.12
CA GLN A 130 10.44 -7.71 -2.33
C GLN A 130 10.28 -6.90 -3.64
N HIS A 131 9.44 -5.85 -3.63
CA HIS A 131 9.14 -5.01 -4.79
C HIS A 131 9.95 -3.72 -4.84
N VAL A 132 10.57 -3.29 -3.73
CA VAL A 132 11.16 -1.94 -3.59
C VAL A 132 12.66 -1.95 -3.28
N LEU A 133 13.34 -3.12 -3.36
CA LEU A 133 14.79 -3.21 -3.17
C LEU A 133 15.59 -2.43 -4.22
N GLY A 134 15.01 -2.15 -5.39
CA GLY A 134 15.72 -1.57 -6.53
C GLY A 134 16.59 -2.58 -7.26
N GLU A 135 17.30 -2.09 -8.30
CA GLU A 135 18.23 -2.87 -9.12
C GLU A 135 19.56 -2.10 -9.26
N PRO A 136 20.67 -2.56 -8.64
CA PRO A 136 20.77 -3.79 -7.83
C PRO A 136 20.00 -3.68 -6.50
N PRO A 137 19.64 -4.82 -5.88
CA PRO A 137 18.94 -4.83 -4.59
C PRO A 137 19.69 -4.12 -3.47
N ASP A 138 18.98 -3.28 -2.72
CA ASP A 138 19.51 -2.61 -1.53
C ASP A 138 19.87 -3.60 -0.43
N ARG A 139 21.04 -3.42 0.18
CA ARG A 139 21.59 -4.34 1.19
C ARG A 139 20.75 -4.32 2.48
N ALA A 140 20.34 -3.15 2.95
CA ALA A 140 19.57 -3.04 4.19
C ALA A 140 18.17 -3.64 4.00
N GLY A 141 17.56 -3.42 2.83
CA GLY A 141 16.30 -4.07 2.47
C GLY A 141 16.39 -5.60 2.44
N LEU A 142 17.48 -6.16 1.88
CA LEU A 142 17.72 -7.61 1.88
C LEU A 142 17.94 -8.17 3.29
N GLU A 143 18.71 -7.49 4.13
CA GLU A 143 18.93 -7.88 5.53
C GLU A 143 17.62 -7.85 6.32
N MET A 144 16.78 -6.83 6.10
CA MET A 144 15.47 -6.75 6.73
C MET A 144 14.55 -7.89 6.27
N LEU A 145 14.52 -8.19 4.97
CA LEU A 145 13.72 -9.31 4.44
C LEU A 145 14.16 -10.65 5.02
N ARG A 146 15.46 -10.88 5.21
CA ARG A 146 15.98 -12.08 5.90
C ARG A 146 15.60 -12.11 7.38
N THR A 147 15.54 -10.96 8.04
CA THR A 147 15.09 -10.86 9.43
C THR A 147 13.61 -11.25 9.55
N LEU A 148 12.76 -10.73 8.67
CA LEU A 148 11.34 -11.07 8.61
C LEU A 148 11.09 -12.54 8.25
N ALA A 149 12.00 -13.20 7.51
CA ALA A 149 11.89 -14.63 7.23
C ALA A 149 12.02 -15.51 8.48
N ALA A 150 12.50 -14.94 9.59
CA ALA A 150 12.56 -15.56 10.92
C ALA A 150 11.53 -14.97 11.90
N ASP A 151 10.50 -14.26 11.41
CA ASP A 151 9.44 -13.70 12.25
C ASP A 151 8.70 -14.80 13.04
N ALA A 152 8.19 -14.43 14.21
CA ALA A 152 7.40 -15.33 15.05
C ALA A 152 6.02 -15.60 14.44
N ASP A 153 5.50 -14.67 13.65
CA ASP A 153 4.29 -14.85 12.88
C ASP A 153 4.57 -15.62 11.58
N ALA A 154 3.84 -16.73 11.39
CA ALA A 154 4.08 -17.65 10.28
C ALA A 154 3.77 -17.03 8.91
N ASP A 155 2.79 -16.14 8.82
CA ASP A 155 2.42 -15.51 7.55
C ASP A 155 3.48 -14.48 7.14
N VAL A 156 4.01 -13.72 8.11
CA VAL A 156 5.15 -12.81 7.89
C VAL A 156 6.38 -13.59 7.42
N ALA A 157 6.75 -14.65 8.16
CA ALA A 157 7.92 -15.47 7.85
C ALA A 157 7.82 -16.14 6.47
N ASN A 158 6.64 -16.64 6.10
CA ASN A 158 6.42 -17.30 4.82
C ASN A 158 6.56 -16.31 3.64
N TRP A 159 5.94 -15.12 3.74
CA TRP A 159 6.07 -14.11 2.69
C TRP A 159 7.49 -13.59 2.53
N ALA A 160 8.17 -13.33 3.64
CA ALA A 160 9.56 -12.90 3.61
C ALA A 160 10.48 -13.97 3.01
N SER A 161 10.26 -15.24 3.34
CA SER A 161 11.01 -16.39 2.79
C SER A 161 10.84 -16.52 1.27
N LEU A 162 9.63 -16.27 0.75
CA LEU A 162 9.40 -16.21 -0.69
C LEU A 162 10.24 -15.09 -1.33
N GLY A 163 10.22 -13.90 -0.75
CA GLY A 163 11.01 -12.77 -1.23
C GLY A 163 12.52 -13.04 -1.22
N VAL A 164 13.05 -13.65 -0.16
CA VAL A 164 14.47 -14.08 -0.11
C VAL A 164 14.80 -15.06 -1.25
N SER A 165 13.91 -16.01 -1.50
CA SER A 165 14.12 -17.05 -2.53
C SER A 165 14.13 -16.45 -3.94
N LEU A 166 13.22 -15.51 -4.23
CA LEU A 166 13.18 -14.81 -5.51
C LEU A 166 14.46 -14.00 -5.78
N ARG A 167 15.05 -13.40 -4.74
CA ARG A 167 16.27 -12.60 -4.85
C ARG A 167 17.57 -13.40 -4.81
N ALA A 168 17.51 -14.68 -4.45
CA ALA A 168 18.65 -15.59 -4.53
C ALA A 168 18.78 -16.28 -5.90
N ALA A 169 17.73 -16.21 -6.73
CA ALA A 169 17.67 -16.85 -8.04
C ALA A 169 18.10 -15.94 -9.21
N GLU A 170 18.36 -14.65 -8.93
CA GLU A 170 18.84 -13.62 -9.87
C GLU A 170 20.35 -13.41 -9.73
#